data_AF-A0A2A4W873-F1
#
_entry.id   AF-A0A2A4W873-F1
#
_cell.length_a   1.000
_cell.length_b   1.000
_cell.length_c   1.000
_cell.angle_alpha   90.00
_cell.angle_beta   90.00
_cell.angle_gamma   90.00
#
_symmetry.space_group_name_H-M   'P 1'
#
loop_
_entity.id
_entity.type
_entity.pdbx_description
1 polymer ?
#
loop_
_entity_poly.entity_id
_entity_poly.type
_entity_poly.pdbx_seq_one_letter_code
_entity_poly.pdbx_strand_id
1 'polypeptide(L)'
;MPRIDWTKPQQLLALRLYCQLPFGQLHQRNPDIITVATAINRTPSAVAMKACNFASLDPAIKQKGLGNVSRADRALWDEFQEDSETIADSAETAYQEVAVKKEAAPTIEKPTGPTESIREVKTRRVQSFFRKTVLISYGNQCAISGLKLPELIIASHIIRCFSR
;
A
#
# COMPACT_ATOMS: atom_id res chain seq x y z
N MET A 1 -1.80 -8.59 -32.59
CA MET A 1 -0.79 -8.15 -31.61
C MET A 1 -0.16 -9.39 -30.98
N PRO A 2 1.18 -9.46 -30.85
CA PRO A 2 1.82 -10.60 -30.20
C PRO A 2 1.34 -10.71 -28.75
N ARG A 3 1.07 -11.94 -28.28
CA ARG A 3 0.75 -12.18 -26.87
C ARG A 3 2.04 -11.98 -26.08
N ILE A 4 2.10 -10.92 -25.29
CA ILE A 4 3.23 -10.68 -24.38
C ILE A 4 2.95 -11.45 -23.10
N ASP A 5 3.71 -12.51 -22.87
CA ASP A 5 3.59 -13.36 -21.69
C ASP A 5 3.88 -12.58 -20.40
N TRP A 6 3.18 -12.96 -19.33
CA TRP A 6 3.36 -12.35 -18.01
C TRP A 6 4.63 -12.88 -17.35
N THR A 7 5.53 -11.97 -16.98
CA THR A 7 6.72 -12.33 -16.20
C THR A 7 6.39 -12.40 -14.70
N LYS A 8 7.13 -13.21 -13.92
CA LYS A 8 6.97 -13.32 -12.46
C LYS A 8 6.90 -11.96 -11.72
N PRO A 9 7.80 -10.96 -11.96
CA PRO A 9 7.70 -9.66 -11.29
C PRO A 9 6.41 -8.88 -11.63
N GLN A 10 5.91 -9.00 -12.86
CA GLN A 10 4.63 -8.39 -13.24
C GLN A 10 3.43 -9.04 -12.54
N GLN A 11 3.51 -10.35 -12.27
CA GLN A 11 2.48 -11.06 -11.51
C GLN A 11 2.50 -10.65 -10.03
N LEU A 12 3.70 -10.52 -9.43
CA LEU A 12 3.87 -10.01 -8.06
C LEU A 12 3.29 -8.60 -7.90
N LEU A 13 3.50 -7.71 -8.87
CA LEU A 13 2.92 -6.37 -8.85
C LEU A 13 1.39 -6.39 -8.91
N ALA A 14 0.80 -7.29 -9.71
CA ALA A 14 -0.65 -7.46 -9.75
C ALA A 14 -1.20 -8.06 -8.45
N LEU A 15 -0.49 -9.00 -7.83
CA LEU A 15 -0.83 -9.56 -6.52
C LEU A 15 -0.76 -8.49 -5.42
N ARG A 16 0.27 -7.64 -5.42
CA ARG A 16 0.39 -6.51 -4.50
C ARG A 16 -0.80 -5.54 -4.61
N LEU A 17 -1.20 -5.20 -5.84
CA LEU A 17 -2.37 -4.35 -6.08
C LEU A 17 -3.65 -4.99 -5.54
N TYR A 18 -3.80 -6.31 -5.68
CA TYR A 18 -4.89 -7.05 -5.05
C TYR A 18 -4.87 -6.93 -3.52
N CYS A 19 -3.72 -7.11 -2.88
CA CYS A 19 -3.60 -7.02 -1.42
C CYS A 19 -3.83 -5.59 -0.87
N GLN A 20 -3.53 -4.55 -1.65
CA GLN A 20 -3.67 -3.15 -1.21
C GLN A 20 -5.04 -2.55 -1.49
N LEU A 21 -5.71 -2.96 -2.57
CA LEU A 21 -6.96 -2.34 -3.02
C LEU A 21 -8.16 -3.19 -2.64
N PRO A 22 -9.25 -2.58 -2.14
CA PRO A 22 -10.51 -3.30 -1.97
C PRO A 22 -11.06 -3.71 -3.34
N PHE A 23 -11.82 -4.81 -3.40
CA PHE A 23 -12.35 -5.38 -4.64
C PHE A 23 -13.06 -4.35 -5.55
N GLY A 24 -13.82 -3.40 -4.95
CA GLY A 24 -14.51 -2.34 -5.70
C GLY A 24 -13.62 -1.30 -6.38
N GLN A 25 -12.31 -1.27 -6.07
CA GLN A 25 -11.33 -0.35 -6.63
C GLN A 25 -10.37 -1.02 -7.64
N LEU A 26 -10.58 -2.31 -7.94
CA LEU A 26 -9.81 -3.07 -8.94
C LEU A 26 -10.28 -2.75 -10.37
N HIS A 27 -10.20 -1.48 -10.76
CA HIS A 27 -10.64 -1.02 -12.08
C HIS A 27 -9.57 -0.18 -12.79
N GLN A 28 -9.60 -0.18 -14.11
CA GLN A 28 -8.63 0.52 -14.95
C GLN A 28 -8.48 2.04 -14.70
N ARG A 29 -9.47 2.67 -14.04
CA ARG A 29 -9.45 4.10 -13.68
C ARG A 29 -8.71 4.40 -12.37
N ASN A 30 -8.25 3.39 -11.65
CA ASN A 30 -7.57 3.58 -10.37
C ASN A 30 -6.15 4.11 -10.65
N PRO A 31 -5.75 5.24 -10.03
CA PRO A 31 -4.42 5.83 -10.25
C PRO A 31 -3.26 4.88 -9.95
N ASP A 32 -3.40 3.98 -8.97
CA ASP A 32 -2.34 3.02 -8.61
C ASP A 32 -2.16 1.96 -9.71
N ILE A 33 -3.27 1.47 -10.25
CA ILE A 33 -3.28 0.52 -11.37
C ILE A 33 -2.69 1.17 -12.61
N ILE A 34 -3.05 2.42 -12.90
CA ILE A 34 -2.49 3.18 -14.03
C ILE A 34 -0.98 3.33 -13.86
N THR A 35 -0.52 3.70 -12.67
CA THR A 35 0.90 3.90 -12.37
C THR A 35 1.71 2.62 -12.62
N VAL A 36 1.26 1.50 -12.06
CA VAL A 36 1.91 0.20 -12.25
C VAL A 36 1.87 -0.22 -13.72
N ALA A 37 0.72 -0.05 -14.39
CA ALA A 37 0.54 -0.42 -15.79
C ALA A 37 1.48 0.34 -16.72
N THR A 38 1.60 1.66 -16.55
CA THR A 38 2.55 2.50 -17.30
C THR A 38 3.97 2.01 -17.10
N ALA A 39 4.35 1.69 -15.86
CA ALA A 39 5.72 1.35 -15.55
C ALA A 39 6.14 -0.07 -16.00
N ILE A 40 5.18 -0.98 -16.19
CA ILE A 40 5.41 -2.30 -16.82
C ILE A 40 5.08 -2.34 -18.31
N ASN A 41 4.80 -1.19 -18.93
CA ASN A 41 4.40 -1.05 -20.34
C ASN A 41 3.19 -1.94 -20.73
N ARG A 42 2.18 -2.03 -19.86
CA ARG A 42 0.90 -2.73 -20.14
C ARG A 42 -0.27 -1.77 -20.04
N THR A 43 -1.43 -2.18 -20.55
CA THR A 43 -2.65 -1.40 -20.39
C THR A 43 -3.19 -1.51 -18.96
N PRO A 44 -3.75 -0.43 -18.38
CA PRO A 44 -4.39 -0.48 -17.06
C PRO A 44 -5.51 -1.53 -16.97
N SER A 45 -6.23 -1.76 -18.07
CA SER A 45 -7.23 -2.81 -18.17
C SER A 45 -6.66 -4.21 -18.00
N ALA A 46 -5.48 -4.51 -18.57
CA ALA A 46 -4.85 -5.81 -18.42
C ALA A 46 -4.38 -6.06 -16.99
N VAL A 47 -3.84 -5.03 -16.32
CA VAL A 47 -3.43 -5.12 -14.90
C VAL A 47 -4.64 -5.27 -13.98
N ALA A 48 -5.70 -4.50 -14.20
CA ALA A 48 -6.95 -4.64 -13.43
C ALA A 48 -7.55 -6.05 -13.59
N MET A 49 -7.66 -6.56 -14.82
CA MET A 49 -8.13 -7.93 -15.06
C MET A 49 -7.25 -8.98 -14.38
N LYS A 50 -5.93 -8.78 -14.38
CA LYS A 50 -4.99 -9.68 -13.71
C LYS A 50 -5.18 -9.69 -12.18
N ALA A 51 -5.38 -8.52 -11.56
CA ALA A 51 -5.69 -8.42 -10.15
C ALA A 51 -7.05 -9.07 -9.81
N CYS A 52 -8.06 -8.90 -10.66
CA CYS A 52 -9.35 -9.58 -10.51
C CYS A 52 -9.25 -11.12 -10.65
N ASN A 53 -8.31 -11.62 -11.45
CA ASN A 53 -8.03 -13.06 -11.51
C ASN A 53 -7.48 -13.58 -10.17
N PHE A 54 -6.60 -12.83 -9.48
CA PHE A 54 -6.17 -13.20 -8.12
C PHE A 54 -7.31 -13.14 -7.11
N ALA A 55 -8.18 -12.13 -7.19
CA ALA A 55 -9.39 -12.06 -6.36
C ALA A 55 -10.31 -13.29 -6.56
N SER A 56 -10.31 -13.89 -7.75
CA SER A 56 -11.10 -15.11 -8.02
C SER A 56 -10.54 -16.38 -7.38
N LEU A 57 -9.26 -16.37 -6.99
CA LEU A 57 -8.61 -17.48 -6.28
C LEU A 57 -8.80 -17.40 -4.76
N ASP A 58 -9.24 -16.25 -4.24
CA ASP A 58 -9.43 -16.06 -2.81
C ASP A 58 -10.72 -16.73 -2.32
N PRO A 59 -10.64 -17.76 -1.45
CA PRO A 59 -11.83 -18.44 -0.93
C PRO A 59 -12.71 -17.53 -0.04
N ALA A 60 -12.19 -16.42 0.48
CA ALA A 60 -12.96 -15.44 1.26
C ALA A 60 -13.90 -14.60 0.39
N ILE A 61 -13.60 -14.47 -0.91
CA ILE A 61 -14.44 -13.74 -1.85
C ILE A 61 -15.53 -14.69 -2.39
N LYS A 62 -16.75 -14.55 -1.88
CA LYS A 62 -17.92 -15.36 -2.31
C LYS A 62 -18.35 -15.14 -3.77
N GLN A 63 -17.75 -14.18 -4.47
CA GLN A 63 -18.07 -13.88 -5.86
C GLN A 63 -17.16 -14.71 -6.79
N LYS A 64 -17.76 -15.46 -7.71
CA LYS A 64 -17.01 -16.10 -8.81
C LYS A 64 -16.35 -14.99 -9.63
N GLY A 65 -15.04 -14.80 -9.46
CA GLY A 65 -14.27 -13.91 -10.32
C GLY A 65 -14.08 -14.47 -11.73
N LEU A 66 -13.22 -13.82 -12.51
CA LEU A 66 -12.95 -14.22 -13.90
C LEU A 66 -12.26 -15.60 -13.97
N GLY A 67 -12.83 -16.53 -14.73
CA GLY A 67 -12.34 -17.92 -14.84
C GLY A 67 -11.01 -18.11 -15.59
N ASN A 68 -10.41 -17.04 -16.11
CA ASN A 68 -9.19 -17.08 -16.93
C ASN A 68 -7.91 -16.93 -16.09
N VAL A 69 -7.79 -17.74 -15.04
CA VAL A 69 -6.59 -17.74 -14.18
C VAL A 69 -5.50 -18.61 -14.81
N SER A 70 -4.29 -18.05 -14.97
CA SER A 70 -3.16 -18.83 -15.51
C SER A 70 -2.69 -19.87 -14.49
N ARG A 71 -2.09 -20.97 -14.96
CA ARG A 71 -1.41 -21.95 -14.08
C ARG A 71 -0.30 -21.30 -13.24
N ALA A 72 0.43 -20.35 -13.82
CA ALA A 72 1.47 -19.61 -13.11
C ALA A 72 0.89 -18.68 -12.01
N ASP A 73 -0.31 -18.14 -12.21
CA ASP A 73 -0.97 -17.30 -11.20
C ASP A 73 -1.45 -18.15 -10.01
N ARG A 74 -1.93 -19.37 -10.28
CA ARG A 74 -2.27 -20.36 -9.25
C ARG A 74 -1.06 -20.77 -8.43
N ALA A 75 0.05 -21.14 -9.08
CA ALA A 75 1.27 -21.50 -8.38
C ALA A 75 1.78 -20.36 -7.48
N LEU A 76 1.73 -19.11 -7.96
CA LEU A 76 2.10 -17.94 -7.16
C LEU A 76 1.13 -17.71 -5.99
N TRP A 77 -0.16 -17.98 -6.18
CA TRP A 77 -1.15 -17.90 -5.12
C TRP A 77 -0.95 -18.97 -4.05
N ASP A 78 -0.62 -20.20 -4.45
CA ASP A 78 -0.29 -21.29 -3.53
C ASP A 78 0.98 -20.95 -2.73
N GLU A 79 2.04 -20.46 -3.40
CA GLU A 79 3.26 -19.92 -2.75
C GLU A 79 2.91 -18.82 -1.73
N PHE A 80 1.96 -17.93 -2.07
CA PHE A 80 1.53 -16.84 -1.19
C PHE A 80 0.71 -17.33 0.03
N GLN A 81 -0.07 -18.40 -0.12
CA GLN A 81 -0.80 -19.01 1.00
C GLN A 81 0.14 -19.73 1.97
N GLU A 82 1.24 -20.30 1.48
CA GLU A 82 2.26 -20.96 2.30
C GLU A 82 3.18 -19.94 3.00
N ASP A 83 3.68 -18.94 2.27
CA ASP A 83 4.62 -17.93 2.80
C ASP A 83 4.26 -16.51 2.32
N SER A 84 3.26 -15.93 2.98
CA SER A 84 2.75 -14.59 2.64
C SER A 84 3.78 -13.47 2.88
N GLU A 85 4.70 -13.63 3.84
CA GLU A 85 5.68 -12.60 4.21
C GLU A 85 6.74 -12.46 3.11
N THR A 86 7.37 -13.58 2.72
CA THR A 86 8.43 -13.57 1.69
C THR A 86 7.91 -13.09 0.34
N ILE A 87 6.68 -13.46 -0.02
CA ILE A 87 6.06 -13.03 -1.28
C ILE A 87 5.67 -11.55 -1.23
N ALA A 88 5.19 -11.04 -0.09
CA ALA A 88 4.91 -9.62 0.08
C ALA A 88 6.18 -8.76 -0.04
N ASP A 89 7.27 -9.18 0.59
CA ASP A 89 8.57 -8.50 0.50
C ASP A 89 9.11 -8.50 -0.94
N SER A 90 8.97 -9.63 -1.63
CA SER A 90 9.34 -9.75 -3.06
C SER A 90 8.51 -8.82 -3.94
N ALA A 91 7.22 -8.68 -3.67
CA ALA A 91 6.34 -7.79 -4.41
C ALA A 91 6.61 -6.31 -4.13
N GLU A 92 6.97 -5.95 -2.89
CA GLU A 92 7.37 -4.58 -2.55
C GLU A 92 8.72 -4.22 -3.18
N THR A 93 9.68 -5.15 -3.19
CA THR A 93 10.96 -4.97 -3.89
C THR A 93 10.75 -4.72 -5.39
N ALA A 94 9.90 -5.53 -6.04
CA ALA A 94 9.53 -5.35 -7.44
C ALA A 94 8.84 -3.99 -7.69
N TYR A 95 8.04 -3.50 -6.75
CA TYR A 95 7.41 -2.19 -6.85
C TYR A 95 8.44 -1.05 -6.72
N GLN A 96 9.39 -1.16 -5.80
CA GLN A 96 10.45 -0.17 -5.63
C GLN A 96 11.32 -0.05 -6.89
N GLU A 97 11.72 -1.16 -7.51
CA GLU A 97 12.49 -1.12 -8.77
C GLU A 97 11.74 -0.38 -9.88
N VAL A 98 10.42 -0.55 -9.92
CA VAL A 98 9.54 0.08 -10.91
C VAL A 98 9.32 1.56 -10.59
N ALA A 99 9.20 1.92 -9.31
CA ALA A 99 9.11 3.30 -8.84
C ALA A 99 10.39 4.10 -9.11
N VAL A 100 11.56 3.52 -8.83
CA VAL A 100 12.87 4.13 -9.09
C VAL A 100 13.10 4.37 -10.59
N LYS A 101 12.67 3.44 -11.46
CA LYS A 101 12.71 3.64 -12.92
C LYS A 101 11.85 4.81 -13.40
N LYS A 102 10.77 5.15 -12.68
CA LYS A 102 9.92 6.30 -13.00
C LYS A 102 10.57 7.62 -12.56
N GLU A 103 11.26 7.65 -11.43
CA GLU A 103 12.00 8.83 -10.95
C GLU A 103 13.28 9.10 -11.76
N ALA A 104 13.82 8.09 -12.44
CA ALA A 104 15.00 8.22 -13.31
C ALA A 104 14.71 8.80 -14.71
N ALA A 105 13.47 9.18 -15.04
CA ALA A 105 13.15 9.90 -16.28
C ALA A 105 13.42 11.41 -16.09
N PRO A 106 14.23 12.07 -16.95
CA PRO A 106 14.90 13.31 -16.56
C PRO A 106 14.01 14.53 -16.75
N THR A 107 13.82 15.30 -15.68
CA THR A 107 13.85 16.76 -15.71
C THR A 107 14.24 17.22 -14.30
N ILE A 108 15.53 17.41 -14.08
CA ILE A 108 16.01 18.09 -12.86
C ILE A 108 17.05 19.12 -13.32
N GLU A 109 16.60 20.37 -13.45
CA GLU A 109 17.46 21.52 -13.29
C GLU A 109 18.17 21.39 -11.95
N LYS A 110 19.51 21.37 -11.97
CA LYS A 110 20.32 21.19 -10.76
C LYS A 110 20.10 22.40 -9.83
N PRO A 111 19.60 22.23 -8.60
CA PRO A 111 19.68 23.30 -7.62
C PRO A 111 21.13 23.42 -7.14
N THR A 112 21.70 24.61 -7.28
CA THR A 112 23.00 24.98 -6.72
C THR A 112 22.84 25.29 -5.23
N GLY A 113 23.42 24.45 -4.36
CA GLY A 113 23.45 24.66 -2.90
C GLY A 113 24.17 23.50 -2.17
N PRO A 114 24.76 23.74 -0.97
CA PRO A 114 25.76 22.85 -0.37
C PRO A 114 25.22 21.47 0.07
N THR A 115 25.77 20.47 -0.60
CA THR A 115 26.14 19.07 -0.33
C THR A 115 25.48 18.20 0.76
N GLU A 116 24.93 18.65 1.90
CA GLU A 116 24.25 17.75 2.86
C GLU A 116 23.19 18.44 3.74
N SER A 117 22.03 17.80 3.91
CA SER A 117 21.21 17.95 5.11
C SER A 117 20.48 16.65 5.44
N ILE A 118 20.82 16.02 6.57
CA ILE A 118 20.15 14.82 7.07
C ILE A 118 19.12 15.24 8.13
N ARG A 119 17.85 14.89 7.91
CA ARG A 119 16.90 14.51 8.98
C ARG A 119 15.57 14.01 8.41
N GLU A 120 15.28 12.73 8.58
CA GLU A 120 13.90 12.24 8.66
C GLU A 120 13.73 11.33 9.88
N VAL A 121 12.97 11.83 10.86
CA VAL A 121 12.46 11.04 11.98
C VAL A 121 11.13 10.42 11.55
N LYS A 122 10.96 9.10 11.71
CA LYS A 122 9.67 8.40 11.56
C LYS A 122 8.64 8.98 12.52
N THR A 123 7.87 9.96 12.05
CA THR A 123 6.75 10.52 12.79
C THR A 123 5.48 9.82 12.34
N ARG A 124 4.86 9.04 13.22
CA ARG A 124 3.54 8.44 12.96
C ARG A 124 2.50 9.56 12.82
N ARG A 125 2.12 9.91 11.59
CA ARG A 125 1.07 10.92 11.27
C ARG A 125 -0.26 10.70 12.01
N VAL A 126 -0.53 9.47 12.45
CA VAL A 126 -1.76 9.11 13.18
C VAL A 126 -1.79 9.65 14.61
N GLN A 127 -0.63 9.90 15.25
CA GLN A 127 -0.61 10.44 16.62
C GLN A 127 -1.05 11.91 16.68
N SER A 128 -0.69 12.73 15.69
CA SER A 128 -1.10 14.15 15.67
C SER A 128 -2.60 14.30 15.39
N PHE A 129 -3.18 13.42 14.56
CA PHE A 129 -4.63 13.36 14.36
C PHE A 129 -5.36 12.89 15.62
N PHE A 130 -4.92 11.77 16.22
CA PHE A 130 -5.51 11.25 17.47
C PHE A 130 -5.45 12.29 18.59
N ARG A 131 -4.29 12.95 18.77
CA ARG A 131 -4.13 14.01 19.77
C ARG A 131 -5.09 15.17 19.54
N LYS A 132 -5.27 15.63 18.30
CA LYS A 132 -6.22 16.71 17.98
C LYS A 132 -7.66 16.31 18.31
N THR A 133 -8.07 15.10 17.93
CA THR A 133 -9.43 14.62 18.20
C THR A 133 -9.70 14.46 19.71
N VAL A 134 -8.76 13.90 20.46
CA VAL A 134 -8.89 13.75 21.92
C VAL A 134 -8.96 15.12 22.60
N LEU A 135 -8.07 16.06 22.28
CA LEU A 135 -8.07 17.39 22.89
C LEU A 135 -9.37 18.16 22.64
N ILE A 136 -9.94 18.08 21.43
CA ILE A 136 -11.23 18.71 21.10
C ILE A 136 -12.37 18.11 21.93
N SER A 137 -12.42 16.79 22.09
CA SER A 137 -13.45 16.10 22.88
C SER A 137 -13.44 16.52 24.36
N TYR A 138 -12.25 16.76 24.92
CA TYR A 138 -12.09 17.21 26.31
C TYR A 138 -12.01 18.75 26.45
N GLY A 139 -12.39 19.51 25.42
CA GLY A 139 -12.44 20.98 25.48
C GLY A 139 -11.08 21.66 25.72
N ASN A 140 -9.99 21.06 25.25
CA ASN A 140 -8.60 21.46 25.49
C ASN A 140 -8.22 21.53 26.98
N GLN A 141 -8.83 20.68 27.81
CA GLN A 141 -8.61 20.60 29.25
C GLN A 141 -8.12 19.19 29.66
N CYS A 142 -7.26 19.11 30.69
CA CYS A 142 -6.88 17.84 31.28
C CYS A 142 -8.10 17.16 31.94
N ALA A 143 -8.34 15.89 31.60
CA ALA A 143 -9.48 15.12 32.10
C ALA A 143 -9.45 14.80 33.61
N ILE A 144 -8.29 14.95 34.27
CA ILE A 144 -8.11 14.63 35.69
C ILE A 144 -7.97 15.91 36.53
N SER A 145 -7.10 16.84 36.13
CA SER A 145 -6.78 18.05 36.92
C SER A 145 -7.53 19.31 36.48
N GLY A 146 -8.23 19.29 35.33
CA GLY A 146 -8.96 20.46 34.83
C GLY A 146 -8.10 21.57 34.21
N LEU A 147 -6.78 21.37 34.10
CA LEU A 147 -5.83 22.36 33.59
C LEU A 147 -6.07 22.67 32.09
N LYS A 148 -6.02 23.95 31.71
CA LYS A 148 -6.40 24.47 30.37
C LYS A 148 -5.23 24.92 29.48
N LEU A 149 -4.02 24.40 29.71
CA LEU A 149 -2.83 24.74 28.93
C LEU A 149 -2.49 23.60 27.94
N PRO A 150 -2.81 23.73 26.64
CA PRO A 150 -2.71 22.63 25.68
C PRO A 150 -1.27 22.16 25.40
N GLU A 151 -0.26 22.98 25.69
CA GLU A 151 1.15 22.61 25.55
C GLU A 151 1.60 21.61 26.63
N LEU A 152 0.95 21.61 27.79
CA LEU A 152 1.24 20.70 28.90
C LEU A 152 0.33 19.46 28.91
N ILE A 153 -0.65 19.38 28.00
CA ILE A 153 -1.57 18.25 27.92
C ILE A 153 -1.04 17.20 26.95
N ILE A 154 -0.86 15.99 27.48
CA ILE A 154 -0.41 14.80 26.75
C ILE A 154 -1.62 13.89 26.50
N ALA A 155 -1.84 13.52 25.24
CA ALA A 155 -2.86 12.53 24.86
C ALA A 155 -2.24 11.13 24.86
N SER A 156 -2.57 10.31 25.87
CA SER A 156 -2.09 8.93 26.01
C SER A 156 -3.18 7.91 25.62
N HIS A 157 -2.76 6.72 25.19
CA HIS A 157 -3.66 5.59 24.98
C HIS A 157 -3.69 4.77 26.28
N ILE A 158 -4.89 4.40 26.74
CA ILE A 158 -5.05 3.51 27.90
C ILE A 158 -5.15 2.08 27.38
N ILE A 159 -4.16 1.26 27.70
CA ILE A 159 -4.21 -0.18 27.44
C ILE A 159 -5.02 -0.81 28.57
N ARG A 160 -6.05 -1.58 28.25
CA ARG A 160 -6.77 -2.38 29.25
C ARG A 160 -5.81 -3.42 29.82
N CYS A 161 -5.68 -3.45 31.14
CA CYS A 161 -5.05 -4.58 31.82
C CYS A 161 -6.02 -5.78 31.70
N PHE A 162 -5.66 -6.80 30.93
CA PHE A 162 -6.38 -8.07 30.93
C PHE A 162 -6.06 -8.79 32.25
N SER A 163 -7.06 -9.01 33.10
CA SER A 163 -6.94 -9.98 34.21
C SER A 163 -6.82 -11.37 33.60
N ARG A 164 -5.87 -12.16 34.12
CA ARG A 164 -5.89 -13.62 33.94
C ARG A 164 -7.17 -14.22 34.54
#